data_AF-A0A077Q1M5-F1
#
_entry.id   AF-A0A077Q1M5-F1
#
_cell.length_a   1.000
_cell.length_b   1.000
_cell.length_c   1.000
_cell.angle_alpha   90.00
_cell.angle_beta   90.00
_cell.angle_gamma   90.00
#
_symmetry.space_group_name_H-M   'P 1'
#
loop_
_entity.id
_entity.type
_entity.pdbx_description
1 polymer ?
#
loop_
_entity_poly.entity_id
_entity_poly.type
_entity_poly.pdbx_seq_one_letter_code
_entity_poly.pdbx_strand_id
1 'polypeptide(L)'
;MAGLNFEAIGRCKVLKEKLRELDIQRNKFINELRAEVSRLAKGSSHLTPPEITVFDIELMHGLLSNISSADSELMQVVNEFNNWCQEAGEKPVKLHIPMRT
;
A
#
# COMPACT_ATOMS: atom_id res chain seq x y z
N MET A 1 31.77 2.48 -23.94
CA MET A 1 30.42 1.87 -23.80
C MET A 1 30.35 1.28 -22.41
N ALA A 2 29.53 1.83 -21.50
CA ALA A 2 29.27 1.13 -20.25
C ALA A 2 28.54 -0.17 -20.62
N GLY A 3 29.13 -1.31 -20.29
CA GLY A 3 28.54 -2.62 -20.55
C GLY A 3 27.17 -2.73 -19.89
N LEU A 4 26.27 -3.52 -20.46
CA LEU A 4 24.99 -3.84 -19.84
C LEU A 4 25.24 -4.39 -18.42
N ASN A 5 24.72 -3.72 -17.39
CA ASN A 5 24.78 -4.23 -16.03
C ASN A 5 23.68 -5.29 -15.83
N PHE A 6 24.02 -6.55 -16.14
CA PHE A 6 23.09 -7.68 -16.03
C PHE A 6 22.59 -7.93 -14.59
N GLU A 7 23.39 -7.60 -13.57
CA GLU A 7 22.93 -7.67 -12.17
C GLU A 7 21.84 -6.63 -11.91
N ALA A 8 22.07 -5.37 -12.28
CA ALA A 8 21.09 -4.30 -12.11
C ALA A 8 19.78 -4.63 -12.84
N ILE A 9 19.85 -5.17 -14.06
CA ILE A 9 18.68 -5.63 -14.82
C ILE A 9 17.93 -6.73 -14.06
N GLY A 10 18.64 -7.73 -13.54
CA GLY A 10 18.06 -8.83 -12.77
C GLY A 10 17.38 -8.34 -11.49
N ARG A 11 18.05 -7.48 -10.72
CA ARG A 11 17.48 -6.87 -9.50
C ARG A 11 16.24 -6.06 -9.80
N CYS A 12 16.29 -5.19 -10.82
CA CYS A 12 15.13 -4.38 -11.22
C CYS A 12 13.92 -5.25 -11.61
N LYS A 13 14.13 -6.42 -12.23
CA LYS A 13 13.03 -7.35 -12.56
C LYS A 13 12.36 -7.90 -11.30
N VAL A 14 13.14 -8.41 -10.34
CA VAL A 14 12.62 -8.95 -9.08
C VAL A 14 11.93 -7.85 -8.25
N LEU A 15 12.55 -6.67 -8.17
CA LEU A 15 12.00 -5.53 -7.44
C LEU A 15 10.67 -5.06 -8.04
N LYS A 16 10.50 -5.09 -9.37
CA LYS A 16 9.21 -4.76 -10.02
C LYS A 16 8.09 -5.74 -9.65
N GLU A 17 8.40 -7.03 -9.56
CA GLU A 17 7.42 -8.03 -9.12
C GLU A 17 7.02 -7.76 -7.67
N LYS A 18 8.00 -7.55 -6.79
CA LYS A 18 7.77 -7.22 -5.37
C LYS A 18 6.98 -5.92 -5.18
N LEU A 19 7.25 -4.87 -5.97
CA LEU A 19 6.47 -3.63 -5.95
C LEU A 19 4.98 -3.86 -6.22
N ARG A 20 4.65 -4.71 -7.20
CA ARG A 20 3.25 -5.02 -7.54
C ARG A 20 2.56 -5.79 -6.41
N GLU A 21 3.24 -6.77 -5.83
CA GLU A 21 2.71 -7.56 -4.72
C GLU A 21 2.42 -6.70 -3.50
N LEU A 22 3.36 -5.84 -3.11
CA LEU A 22 3.20 -4.95 -1.97
C LEU A 22 2.14 -3.87 -2.20
N ASP A 23 2.01 -3.34 -3.42
CA ASP A 23 0.93 -2.40 -3.75
C ASP A 23 -0.45 -3.07 -3.64
N ILE A 24 -0.60 -4.30 -4.15
CA ILE A 24 -1.83 -5.10 -3.99
C ILE A 24 -2.12 -5.35 -2.52
N GLN A 25 -1.12 -5.72 -1.72
CA GLN A 25 -1.26 -5.99 -0.30
C GLN A 25 -1.69 -4.74 0.49
N ARG A 26 -1.04 -3.61 0.26
CA ARG A 26 -1.41 -2.32 0.88
C ARG A 26 -2.86 -1.96 0.51
N ASN A 27 -3.22 -2.08 -0.76
CA ASN A 27 -4.57 -1.76 -1.23
C ASN A 27 -5.63 -2.69 -0.63
N LYS A 28 -5.29 -3.96 -0.39
CA LYS A 28 -6.17 -4.89 0.34
C LYS A 28 -6.51 -4.38 1.73
N PHE A 29 -5.51 -4.02 2.54
CA PHE A 29 -5.76 -3.50 3.89
C PHE A 29 -6.50 -2.16 3.90
N ILE A 30 -6.22 -1.28 2.93
CA ILE A 30 -6.98 -0.02 2.76
C ILE A 30 -8.46 -0.30 2.46
N ASN A 31 -8.75 -1.27 1.59
CA ASN A 31 -10.12 -1.64 1.26
C ASN A 31 -10.86 -2.27 2.44
N GLU A 32 -10.17 -3.09 3.23
CA GLU A 32 -10.72 -3.62 4.49
C GLU A 32 -11.06 -2.48 5.45
N LEU A 33 -10.13 -1.56 5.72
CA LEU A 33 -10.39 -0.39 6.57
C LEU A 33 -11.57 0.44 6.04
N ARG A 34 -11.65 0.67 4.73
CA ARG A 34 -12.76 1.39 4.10
C ARG A 34 -14.09 0.68 4.33
N ALA A 35 -14.13 -0.65 4.25
CA ALA A 35 -15.33 -1.43 4.49
C ALA A 35 -15.79 -1.31 5.96
N GLU A 36 -14.86 -1.39 6.91
CA GLU A 36 -15.13 -1.22 8.34
C GLU A 36 -15.71 0.16 8.65
N VAL A 37 -15.07 1.23 8.15
CA VAL A 37 -15.57 2.61 8.27
C VAL A 37 -16.95 2.77 7.65
N SER A 38 -17.16 2.21 6.45
CA SER A 38 -18.46 2.27 5.78
C SER A 38 -19.54 1.54 6.56
N ARG A 39 -19.23 0.42 7.21
CA ARG A 39 -20.18 -0.31 8.07
C ARG A 39 -20.57 0.52 9.29
N LEU A 40 -19.61 1.19 9.93
CA LEU A 40 -19.86 2.06 11.08
C LEU A 40 -20.70 3.30 10.70
N ALA A 41 -20.43 3.88 9.53
CA ALA A 41 -21.12 5.08 9.05
C ALA A 41 -22.58 4.84 8.65
N LYS A 42 -22.98 3.60 8.36
CA LYS A 42 -24.35 3.28 7.89
C LYS A 42 -25.45 3.49 8.93
N GLY A 43 -25.12 3.68 10.21
CA GLY A 43 -25.99 4.18 11.28
C GLY A 43 -27.42 3.64 11.30
N SER A 44 -27.72 2.68 12.18
CA SER A 44 -29.05 2.04 12.29
C SER A 44 -29.87 2.53 13.50
N SER A 45 -29.53 3.71 14.05
CA SER A 45 -30.19 4.26 15.25
C SER A 45 -31.65 4.67 15.03
N HIS A 46 -32.09 4.75 13.77
CA HIS A 46 -33.46 5.08 13.38
C HIS A 46 -34.39 3.85 13.29
N LEU A 47 -33.86 2.62 13.44
CA LEU A 47 -34.67 1.38 13.43
C LEU A 47 -35.46 1.20 14.74
N THR A 48 -36.44 0.29 14.74
CA THR A 48 -37.21 -0.11 15.94
C THR A 48 -37.16 -1.62 16.13
N PRO A 49 -36.43 -2.14 17.15
CA PRO A 49 -35.63 -1.38 18.11
C PRO A 49 -34.41 -0.72 17.45
N PRO A 50 -33.85 0.37 18.04
CA PRO A 50 -32.62 0.97 17.54
C PRO A 50 -31.46 -0.02 17.53
N GLU A 51 -30.70 -0.04 16.44
CA GLU A 51 -29.50 -0.87 16.31
C GLU A 51 -28.26 0.02 16.29
N ILE A 52 -27.29 -0.26 17.17
CA ILE A 52 -26.03 0.48 17.25
C ILE A 52 -24.88 -0.47 16.93
N THR A 53 -24.14 -0.17 15.87
CA THR A 53 -22.91 -0.89 15.54
C THR A 53 -21.82 -0.54 16.55
N VAL A 54 -21.27 -1.55 17.22
CA VAL A 54 -20.16 -1.37 18.16
C VAL A 54 -18.89 -0.99 17.40
N PHE A 55 -18.18 0.01 17.93
CA PHE A 55 -16.88 0.40 17.42
C PHE A 55 -15.79 -0.54 17.97
N ASP A 56 -15.15 -1.28 17.08
CA ASP A 56 -14.01 -2.14 17.41
C ASP A 56 -12.71 -1.38 17.18
N ILE A 57 -12.19 -0.78 18.26
CA ILE A 57 -10.96 0.01 18.21
C ILE A 57 -9.72 -0.84 17.93
N GLU A 58 -9.70 -2.08 18.41
CA GLU A 58 -8.55 -2.99 18.25
C GLU A 58 -8.42 -3.41 16.78
N LEU A 59 -9.53 -3.76 16.14
CA LEU A 59 -9.56 -4.04 14.71
C LEU A 59 -9.09 -2.84 13.88
N MET A 60 -9.56 -1.63 14.20
CA MET A 60 -9.16 -0.41 13.50
C MET A 60 -7.66 -0.13 13.63
N HIS A 61 -7.09 -0.29 14.83
CA HIS A 61 -5.65 -0.17 15.04
C HIS A 61 -4.87 -1.25 14.30
N GLY A 62 -5.34 -2.49 14.30
CA GLY A 62 -4.73 -3.59 13.56
C GLY A 62 -4.65 -3.30 12.06
N LEU A 63 -5.76 -2.85 11.46
CA LEU A 63 -5.81 -2.48 10.04
C LEU A 63 -4.87 -1.33 9.71
N LEU A 64 -4.83 -0.27 10.53
CA LEU A 64 -3.91 0.85 10.34
C LEU A 64 -2.45 0.42 10.46
N SER A 65 -2.12 -0.43 11.43
CA SER A 65 -0.77 -0.98 11.62
C SER A 65 -0.33 -1.82 10.41
N ASN A 66 -1.24 -2.64 9.85
CA ASN A 66 -0.98 -3.44 8.66
C ASN A 66 -0.74 -2.57 7.43
N ILE A 67 -1.54 -1.51 7.24
CA ILE A 67 -1.33 -0.52 6.16
C ILE A 67 0.04 0.13 6.32
N SER A 68 0.39 0.61 7.52
CA SER A 68 1.67 1.28 7.78
C SER A 68 2.85 0.35 7.52
N SER A 69 2.74 -0.92 7.88
CA SER A 69 3.79 -1.92 7.66
C SER A 69 3.99 -2.20 6.16
N ALA A 70 2.89 -2.49 5.43
CA ALA A 70 2.94 -2.74 4.00
C ALA A 70 3.43 -1.52 3.20
N ASP A 71 3.03 -0.31 3.59
CA ASP A 71 3.49 0.91 2.94
C ASP A 71 4.98 1.18 3.20
N SER A 72 5.45 0.94 4.43
CA SER A 72 6.88 1.06 4.77
C SER A 72 7.74 0.11 3.93
N GLU A 73 7.32 -1.15 3.80
CA GLU A 73 8.02 -2.13 2.96
C GLU A 73 7.98 -1.72 1.49
N LEU A 74 6.83 -1.26 0.98
CA LEU A 74 6.70 -0.78 -0.39
C LEU A 74 7.67 0.38 -0.65
N MET A 75 7.78 1.35 0.26
CA MET A 75 8.68 2.49 0.12
C MET A 75 10.16 2.07 0.16
N GLN A 76 10.51 1.07 0.98
CA GLN A 76 11.86 0.49 0.97
C GLN A 76 12.21 -0.10 -0.41
N VAL A 77 11.29 -0.88 -0.99
CA VAL A 77 11.48 -1.49 -2.32
C VAL A 77 11.52 -0.43 -3.42
N VAL A 78 10.70 0.63 -3.34
CA VAL A 78 10.77 1.77 -4.28
C VAL A 78 12.15 2.42 -4.25
N ASN A 79 12.68 2.68 -3.05
CA ASN A 79 13.99 3.29 -2.89
C ASN A 79 15.09 2.38 -3.44
N GLU A 80 15.04 1.08 -3.15
CA GLU A 80 16.01 0.12 -3.70
C GLU A 80 15.93 0.05 -5.22
N PHE A 81 14.73 -0.03 -5.80
CA PHE A 81 14.55 -0.04 -7.26
C PHE A 81 15.13 1.21 -7.91
N ASN A 82 14.87 2.40 -7.33
CA ASN A 82 15.34 3.67 -7.87
C ASN A 82 16.87 3.81 -7.81
N ASN A 83 17.54 3.13 -6.88
CA ASN A 83 19.00 3.09 -6.82
C ASN A 83 19.59 2.25 -7.97
N TRP A 84 18.95 1.14 -8.34
CA TRP A 84 19.44 0.24 -9.39
C TRP A 84 18.99 0.64 -10.81
N CYS A 85 17.91 1.41 -10.94
CA CYS A 85 17.26 1.61 -12.24
C CYS A 85 18.16 2.33 -13.26
N GLN A 86 19.03 3.24 -12.83
CA GLN A 86 19.95 3.94 -13.73
C GLN A 86 20.94 2.98 -14.39
N GLU A 87 21.51 2.06 -13.61
CA GLU A 87 22.46 1.06 -14.11
C GLU A 87 21.79 -0.01 -14.97
N ALA A 88 20.49 -0.26 -14.73
CA ALA A 88 19.67 -1.16 -15.53
C ALA A 88 19.12 -0.54 -16.83
N GLY A 89 19.29 0.78 -17.05
CA GLY A 89 18.66 1.50 -18.16
C GLY A 89 17.13 1.64 -18.02
N GLU A 90 16.61 1.53 -16.80
CA GLU A 90 15.21 1.59 -16.44
C GLU A 90 14.84 3.01 -15.93
N LYS A 91 13.55 3.36 -16.03
CA LYS A 91 13.05 4.63 -15.48
C LYS A 91 12.72 4.46 -13.99
N PRO A 92 13.01 5.47 -13.14
CA PRO A 92 12.65 5.41 -11.72
C PRO A 92 11.14 5.42 -11.52
N VAL A 93 10.70 4.80 -10.43
CA VAL A 93 9.33 4.91 -9.92
C VAL A 93 9.09 6.33 -9.44
N LYS A 94 8.00 6.94 -9.91
CA LYS A 94 7.57 8.28 -9.50
C LYS A 94 6.57 8.18 -8.35
N LEU A 95 6.80 8.98 -7.32
CA LEU A 95 5.86 9.14 -6.22
C LEU A 95 4.96 10.34 -6.50
N HIS A 96 3.66 10.14 -6.37
CA HIS A 96 2.66 11.19 -6.51
C HIS A 96 2.03 11.45 -5.15
N ILE A 97 2.06 12.71 -4.72
CA ILE A 97 1.35 13.15 -3.52
C ILE A 97 -0.04 13.60 -4.00
N PRO A 98 -1.13 12.89 -3.63
CA PRO A 98 -2.47 13.33 -4.00
C PRO A 98 -2.79 14.66 -3.33
N MET A 99 -3.52 15.54 -4.03
CA MET A 99 -4.08 16.74 -3.41
C MET A 99 -5.03 16.33 -2.28
N ARG A 100 -4.86 16.94 -1.11
CA ARG A 100 -5.80 16.81 0.00
C ARG A 100 -6.89 17.85 -0.19
N THR A 101 -8.14 17.39 -0.31
CA THR A 101 -9.35 18.23 -0.32
C THR A 101 -9.74 18.64 1.09
#